data_AF-A0A497FBQ5-F1
#
_entry.id   AF-A0A497FBQ5-F1
#
_cell.length_a   1.000
_cell.length_b   1.000
_cell.length_c   1.000
_cell.angle_alpha   90.00
_cell.angle_beta   90.00
_cell.angle_gamma   90.00
#
_symmetry.space_group_name_H-M   'P 1'
#
loop_
_entity.id
_entity.type
_entity.pdbx_description
1 polymer ?
#
loop_
_entity_poly.entity_id
_entity_poly.type
_entity_poly.pdbx_seq_one_letter_code
_entity_poly.pdbx_strand_id
1 'polypeptide(L)' 'MSAWSEIKGELVKKVKELFKDAEVSEYPYYIRVKIGEKSYRILYSYGQLRILDEATKKVAITGTLDKTIETLKELIK' A
#
# COMPACT_ATOMS: atom_id res chain seq x y z
N MET A 1 -16.20 -11.89 6.81
CA MET A 1 -14.85 -11.31 6.63
C MET A 1 -15.01 -9.85 6.27
N SER A 2 -14.16 -8.95 6.81
CA SER A 2 -14.23 -7.54 6.41
C SER A 2 -13.66 -7.38 5.00
N ALA A 3 -14.26 -6.52 4.17
CA ALA A 3 -13.73 -6.21 2.84
C ALA A 3 -12.25 -5.80 2.88
N TRP A 4 -11.83 -5.15 3.97
CA TRP A 4 -10.43 -4.83 4.20
C TRP A 4 -9.52 -6.05 4.33
N SER A 5 -9.92 -7.11 5.03
CA SER A 5 -9.09 -8.31 5.20
C SER A 5 -8.77 -8.99 3.87
N GLU A 6 -9.75 -9.06 2.97
CA GLU A 6 -9.58 -9.62 1.62
C GLU A 6 -8.68 -8.72 0.77
N ILE A 7 -9.00 -7.41 0.71
CA ILE A 7 -8.19 -6.41 -0.02
C ILE A 7 -6.74 -6.42 0.48
N LYS A 8 -6.53 -6.46 1.80
CA LYS A 8 -5.22 -6.48 2.43
C LYS A 8 -4.40 -7.70 1.99
N GLY A 9 -5.01 -8.89 2.00
CA GLY A 9 -4.36 -10.12 1.57
C GLY A 9 -3.88 -10.06 0.12
N GLU A 10 -4.74 -9.61 -0.80
CA GLU A 10 -4.37 -9.42 -2.20
C GLU A 10 -3.28 -8.37 -2.38
N LEU A 11 -3.34 -7.27 -1.63
CA LEU A 11 -2.41 -6.17 -1.75
C LEU A 11 -1.01 -6.58 -1.25
N VAL A 12 -0.92 -7.29 -0.13
CA VAL A 12 0.33 -7.87 0.37
C VAL A 12 0.94 -8.84 -0.64
N LYS A 13 0.11 -9.72 -1.23
CA LYS A 13 0.57 -10.66 -2.26
C LYS A 13 1.15 -9.95 -3.48
N LYS A 14 0.40 -9.01 -4.07
CA LYS A 14 0.86 -8.25 -5.25
C LYS A 14 2.11 -7.42 -4.96
N VAL A 15 2.20 -6.79 -3.79
CA VAL A 15 3.39 -6.00 -3.42
C VAL A 15 4.62 -6.89 -3.32
N LYS A 16 4.52 -8.06 -2.65
CA LYS A 16 5.63 -9.01 -2.55
C LYS A 16 6.03 -9.61 -3.89
N GLU A 17 5.07 -9.87 -4.78
CA GLU A 17 5.34 -10.38 -6.13
C GLU A 17 6.05 -9.34 -7.02
N LEU A 18 5.64 -8.07 -6.95
CA LEU A 18 6.16 -7.00 -7.81
C LEU A 18 7.43 -6.35 -7.27
N PHE A 19 7.59 -6.26 -5.96
CA PHE A 19 8.70 -5.59 -5.30
C PHE A 19 9.41 -6.58 -4.38
N LYS A 20 10.37 -7.32 -4.96
CA LYS A 20 11.12 -8.36 -4.22
C LYS A 20 11.90 -7.82 -3.01
N ASP A 21 12.32 -6.57 -3.08
CA ASP A 21 13.07 -5.90 -2.02
C ASP A 21 12.16 -5.15 -1.02
N ALA A 22 10.84 -5.30 -1.13
CA ALA A 22 9.90 -4.63 -0.25
C ALA A 22 9.75 -5.37 1.09
N GLU A 23 10.03 -4.65 2.18
CA GLU A 23 9.60 -5.03 3.51
C GLU A 23 8.13 -4.67 3.68
N VAL A 24 7.26 -5.70 3.75
CA VAL A 24 5.82 -5.52 3.98
C VAL A 24 5.49 -5.89 5.41
N SER A 25 4.99 -4.92 6.19
CA SER A 25 4.50 -5.14 7.55
C SER A 25 3.00 -4.92 7.62
N GLU A 26 2.30 -5.87 8.21
CA GLU A 26 0.85 -5.87 8.29
C GLU A 26 0.36 -5.34 9.64
N TYR A 27 -0.50 -4.33 9.62
CA TYR A 27 -1.14 -3.76 10.81
C TYR A 27 -2.67 -3.95 10.74
N PRO A 28 -3.41 -3.74 11.84
CA PRO A 28 -4.87 -3.89 11.83
C PRO A 28 -5.56 -2.98 10.81
N TYR A 29 -5.12 -1.73 10.69
CA TYR A 29 -5.79 -0.70 9.88
C TYR A 29 -5.05 -0.27 8.61
N TYR A 30 -3.82 -0.76 8.41
CA TYR A 30 -3.00 -0.43 7.27
C TYR A 30 -1.97 -1.51 7.00
N ILE A 31 -1.35 -1.47 5.84
CA ILE A 31 -0.08 -2.17 5.59
C ILE A 31 1.02 -1.14 5.40
N ARG A 32 2.21 -1.44 5.88
CA ARG A 32 3.40 -0.66 5.63
C ARG A 32 4.21 -1.35 4.57
N VAL A 33 4.58 -0.63 3.51
CA VAL A 33 5.47 -1.08 2.46
C VAL A 33 6.71 -0.20 2.52
N LYS A 34 7.85 -0.79 2.83
CA LYS A 34 9.14 -0.09 2.89
C LYS A 34 10.07 -0.70 1.84
N ILE A 35 10.66 0.16 1.02
CA ILE A 35 11.57 -0.24 -0.06
C ILE A 35 12.78 0.68 0.02
N GLY A 36 13.92 0.13 0.45
CA GLY A 36 15.10 0.92 0.79
C GLY A 36 14.78 1.94 1.89
N GLU A 37 14.99 3.22 1.60
CA GLU A 37 14.70 4.34 2.51
C GLU A 37 13.26 4.87 2.39
N LYS A 38 12.53 4.52 1.32
CA LYS A 38 11.16 4.98 1.10
C LYS A 38 10.18 4.12 1.91
N SER A 39 9.24 4.74 2.61
CA SER A 39 8.20 4.02 3.36
C SER A 39 6.81 4.60 3.11
N TYR A 40 5.87 3.69 2.83
CA TYR A 40 4.50 4.00 2.47
C TYR A 40 3.53 3.23 3.36
N ARG A 41 2.47 3.87 3.84
CA ARG A 41 1.33 3.21 4.47
C ARG A 41 0.17 3.14 3.51
N ILE A 42 -0.38 1.96 3.34
CA ILE A 42 -1.55 1.74 2.51
C ILE A 42 -2.71 1.39 3.42
N LEU A 43 -3.75 2.19 3.36
CA LEU A 43 -4.92 2.06 4.23
C LEU A 43 -6.20 2.14 3.42
N TYR A 44 -7.22 1.45 3.91
CA TYR A 44 -8.56 1.49 3.33
C TYR A 44 -9.46 2.34 4.22
N SER A 45 -9.98 3.42 3.67
CA SER A 45 -10.85 4.35 4.39
C SER A 45 -11.89 4.94 3.45
N TYR A 46 -13.12 5.11 3.95
CA TYR A 46 -14.24 5.67 3.16
C TYR A 46 -14.47 4.93 1.83
N GLY A 47 -14.34 3.60 1.81
CA GLY A 47 -14.53 2.80 0.61
C GLY A 47 -13.37 2.86 -0.41
N GLN A 48 -12.28 3.55 -0.09
CA GLN A 48 -11.17 3.82 -1.02
C GLN A 48 -9.81 3.43 -0.43
N LEU A 49 -8.93 2.93 -1.30
CA LEU A 49 -7.52 2.78 -0.98
C LEU A 49 -6.78 4.11 -1.05
N ARG A 50 -5.85 4.29 -0.11
CA ARG A 50 -5.00 5.48 0.02
C ARG A 50 -3.57 5.07 0.36
N ILE A 51 -2.62 5.82 -0.17
CA ILE A 51 -1.19 5.68 0.12
C ILE A 51 -0.74 6.93 0.85
N LEU A 52 -0.21 6.78 2.06
CA LEU A 52 0.49 7.82 2.80
C LEU A 52 1.99 7.62 2.63
N ASP A 53 2.68 8.61 2.09
CA ASP A 53 4.13 8.70 2.12
C ASP A 53 4.57 9.13 3.53
N GLU A 54 5.35 8.29 4.22
CA GLU A 54 5.80 8.58 5.58
C GLU A 54 6.82 9.72 5.65
N ALA A 55 7.58 9.97 4.58
CA ALA A 55 8.60 10.99 4.51
C ALA A 55 7.98 12.37 4.27
N THR A 56 7.09 12.49 3.28
CA THR A 56 6.48 13.78 2.92
C THR A 56 5.15 14.06 3.62
N LYS A 57 4.57 13.07 4.30
CA LYS A 57 3.21 13.09 4.87
C LYS A 57 2.10 13.35 3.84
N LYS A 58 2.41 13.23 2.55
CA LYS A 58 1.42 13.37 1.47
C LYS A 58 0.58 12.11 1.35
N VAL A 59 -0.71 12.29 1.07
CA VAL A 59 -1.66 11.20 0.85
C VAL A 59 -2.10 11.20 -0.61
N ALA A 60 -1.93 10.07 -1.29
CA ALA A 60 -2.51 9.81 -2.60
C ALA A 60 -3.76 8.93 -2.45
N ILE A 61 -4.88 9.35 -3.01
CA ILE A 61 -6.12 8.56 -3.05
C ILE A 61 -6.15 7.81 -4.38
N THR A 62 -6.08 6.49 -4.31
CA THR A 62 -5.93 5.62 -5.48
C THR A 62 -7.24 4.93 -5.83
N GLY A 63 -8.12 4.74 -4.85
CA GLY A 63 -9.47 4.21 -5.03
C GLY A 63 -9.49 2.69 -5.21
N THR A 64 -8.80 2.17 -6.23
CA THR A 64 -8.75 0.74 -6.56
C THR A 64 -7.39 0.11 -6.26
N LEU A 65 -7.36 -1.22 -6.15
CA LEU A 65 -6.14 -1.98 -5.87
C LEU A 65 -5.11 -1.82 -7.00
N ASP A 66 -5.54 -1.90 -8.26
CA ASP A 66 -4.63 -1.75 -9.40
C ASP A 66 -4.00 -0.36 -9.49
N LYS A 67 -4.81 0.70 -9.31
CA LYS A 67 -4.28 2.08 -9.22
C LYS A 67 -3.31 2.24 -8.05
N THR A 68 -3.58 1.57 -6.92
CA THR A 68 -2.68 1.61 -5.76
C THR A 68 -1.31 1.05 -6.10
N ILE A 69 -1.27 -0.11 -6.77
CA ILE A 69 -0.04 -0.74 -7.22
C ILE A 69 0.68 0.13 -8.27
N GLU A 70 -0.05 0.71 -9.21
CA GLU A 70 0.51 1.62 -10.21
C GLU A 70 1.14 2.86 -9.57
N THR A 71 0.42 3.54 -8.70
CA THR A 71 0.95 4.71 -7.96
C THR A 71 2.15 4.32 -7.09
N LEU A 72 2.16 3.13 -6.45
CA LEU A 72 3.35 2.64 -5.76
C LEU A 72 4.54 2.52 -6.71
N LYS A 73 4.37 1.91 -7.88
CA LYS A 73 5.45 1.79 -8.88
C LYS A 73 6.03 3.14 -9.26
N GLU A 74 5.17 4.15 -9.45
CA GLU A 74 5.60 5.52 -9.77
C GLU A 74 6.36 6.18 -8.62
N LEU A 75 5.89 6.02 -7.38
CA LEU A 75 6.51 6.61 -6.18
C LEU A 75 7.85 5.93 -5.82
N ILE A 76 7.99 4.65 -6.14
CA ILE A 76 9.20 3.87 -5.84
C ILE A 76 10.32 4.17 -6.85
N LYS A 77 9.98 4.47 -8.10
CA LYS A 77 10.93 4.89 -9.15
C LYS A 77 11.77 6.10 -8.73
#